data_AF-A0A535SNU0-F1
#
_entry.id   AF-A0A535SNU0-F1
#
_cell.length_a   1.000
_cell.length_b   1.000
_cell.length_c   1.000
_cell.angle_alpha   90.00
_cell.angle_beta   90.00
_cell.angle_gamma   90.00
#
_symmetry.space_group_name_H-M   'P 1'
#
loop_
_entity.id
_entity.type
_entity.pdbx_description
1 polymer ?
#
loop_
_entity_poly.entity_id
_entity_poly.type
_entity_poly.pdbx_seq_one_letter_code
_entity_poly.pdbx_strand_id
1 'polypeptide(L)'
;MAIWFVSRARRLVPPVLVVLSISVFAAGLMTHVKQTNAAVAPCSVQWGTYVTNGPLDPAMVSLRTLDTSINRHSSIVHWYTQWGASWGTWAYVHPLFDNIRNYNSVNEVGATPLLTWEAWGAPFTVGNNMFPLKNIAAGNYDAYIDSWAVGLQSYGDPVMLDVLHEMDG
;
A
#
# COMPACT_ATOMS: atom_id res chain seq x y z
N MET A 1 -14.56 71.13 10.39
CA MET A 1 -15.72 71.83 11.01
C MET A 1 -16.84 71.85 9.98
N ALA A 2 -18.05 71.55 10.41
CA ALA A 2 -19.20 71.15 9.61
C ALA A 2 -19.57 72.12 8.46
N ILE A 3 -20.24 71.62 7.41
CA ILE A 3 -21.65 71.91 7.08
C ILE A 3 -22.02 71.30 5.71
N TRP A 4 -23.27 70.85 5.68
CA TRP A 4 -24.02 70.13 4.66
C TRP A 4 -24.19 70.84 3.31
N PHE A 5 -24.38 70.05 2.24
CA PHE A 5 -25.15 70.44 1.07
C PHE A 5 -26.13 69.32 0.66
N VAL A 6 -27.33 69.74 0.29
CA VAL A 6 -28.51 68.94 -0.04
C VAL A 6 -28.73 68.95 -1.56
N SER A 7 -29.33 67.86 -2.08
CA SER A 7 -30.10 67.76 -3.34
C SER A 7 -29.33 67.72 -4.68
N ARG A 8 -29.41 66.60 -5.41
CA ARG A 8 -30.46 66.37 -6.42
C ARG A 8 -30.39 64.94 -6.98
N ALA A 9 -31.55 64.28 -7.00
CA ALA A 9 -31.76 62.98 -7.63
C ALA A 9 -31.70 63.08 -9.17
N ARG A 10 -31.12 62.07 -9.82
CA ARG A 10 -31.55 61.63 -11.15
C ARG A 10 -31.94 60.15 -11.07
N ARG A 11 -33.19 59.92 -11.46
CA ARG A 11 -33.89 58.64 -11.52
C ARG A 11 -33.22 57.74 -12.56
N LEU A 12 -33.00 56.47 -12.21
CA LEU A 12 -32.98 55.37 -13.17
C LEU A 12 -33.93 54.28 -12.66
N VAL A 13 -34.67 53.74 -13.63
CA VAL A 13 -35.85 52.88 -13.57
C VAL A 13 -35.49 51.49 -12.97
N PRO A 14 -36.38 50.84 -12.20
CA PRO A 14 -36.09 49.56 -11.56
C PRO A 14 -36.23 48.40 -12.54
N PRO A 15 -35.57 47.26 -12.23
CA PRO A 15 -36.29 46.01 -12.25
C PRO A 15 -36.15 45.30 -10.90
N VAL A 16 -37.32 45.14 -10.27
CA VAL A 16 -37.77 43.93 -9.56
C VAL A 16 -36.66 42.96 -9.17
N LEU A 17 -36.16 43.10 -7.94
CA LEU A 17 -35.44 42.03 -7.26
C LEU A 17 -36.46 41.05 -6.70
N VAL A 18 -36.65 39.95 -7.44
CA VAL A 18 -37.34 38.76 -6.97
C VAL A 18 -36.58 38.20 -5.78
N VAL A 19 -37.21 38.24 -4.60
CA VAL A 19 -36.79 37.45 -3.45
C VAL A 19 -37.15 36.01 -3.76
N LEU A 20 -36.14 35.18 -4.10
CA LEU A 20 -36.26 33.74 -4.05
C LEU A 20 -35.38 33.21 -2.93
N SER A 21 -36.02 32.94 -1.79
CA SER A 21 -35.44 32.23 -0.66
C SER A 21 -35.10 30.80 -1.10
N ILE A 22 -33.84 30.55 -1.49
CA ILE A 22 -33.35 29.19 -1.71
C ILE A 22 -32.91 28.65 -0.35
N SER A 23 -33.84 27.99 0.33
CA SER A 23 -33.53 27.07 1.42
C SER A 23 -32.70 25.92 0.85
N VAL A 24 -31.38 25.97 0.99
CA VAL A 24 -30.52 24.81 0.71
C VAL A 24 -30.75 23.80 1.81
N PHE A 25 -31.68 22.87 1.58
CA PHE A 25 -31.69 21.58 2.26
C PHE A 25 -30.40 20.87 1.85
N ALA A 26 -29.35 20.98 2.67
CA ALA A 26 -28.23 20.06 2.60
C ALA A 26 -28.71 18.70 3.12
N ALA A 27 -29.41 17.96 2.25
CA ALA A 27 -29.56 16.53 2.42
C ALA A 27 -28.16 15.94 2.28
N GLY A 28 -27.49 15.72 3.42
CA GLY A 28 -26.24 14.98 3.45
C GLY A 28 -26.49 13.62 2.81
N LEU A 29 -25.96 13.40 1.61
CA LEU A 29 -25.70 12.05 1.15
C LEU A 29 -24.63 11.50 2.09
N MET A 30 -25.07 10.94 3.22
CA MET A 30 -24.29 9.91 3.87
C MET A 30 -24.22 8.77 2.87
N THR A 31 -23.13 8.71 2.12
CA THR A 31 -22.70 7.46 1.54
C THR A 31 -22.45 6.54 2.73
N HIS A 32 -23.45 5.75 3.09
CA HIS A 32 -23.20 4.53 3.83
C HIS A 32 -22.23 3.75 2.96
N VAL A 33 -20.94 3.83 3.29
CA VAL A 33 -19.99 2.78 2.93
C VAL A 33 -20.67 1.54 3.50
N LYS A 34 -21.30 0.74 2.63
CA LYS A 34 -21.69 -0.60 3.00
C LYS A 34 -20.38 -1.22 3.44
N GLN A 35 -20.24 -1.38 4.75
CA GLN A 35 -19.27 -2.28 5.31
C GLN A 35 -19.67 -3.63 4.71
N THR A 36 -19.04 -3.97 3.58
CA THR A 36 -19.08 -5.31 3.05
C THR A 36 -18.50 -6.14 4.17
N ASN A 37 -19.38 -6.75 4.95
CA ASN A 37 -19.01 -7.93 5.71
C ASN A 37 -18.34 -8.81 4.67
N ALA A 38 -17.02 -8.94 4.77
CA ALA A 38 -16.31 -9.95 4.01
C ALA A 38 -17.09 -11.22 4.28
N ALA A 39 -17.75 -11.78 3.26
CA ALA A 39 -18.32 -13.10 3.39
C ALA A 39 -17.21 -13.96 3.96
N VAL A 40 -17.48 -14.68 5.06
CA VAL A 40 -16.50 -15.58 5.65
C VAL A 40 -16.12 -16.54 4.52
N ALA A 41 -14.99 -16.26 3.88
CA ALA A 41 -14.50 -17.09 2.81
C ALA A 41 -14.36 -18.49 3.45
N PRO A 42 -14.81 -19.56 2.78
CA PRO A 42 -14.59 -20.90 3.30
C PRO A 42 -13.11 -21.01 3.66
N CYS A 43 -12.79 -21.56 4.84
CA CYS A 43 -11.42 -21.70 5.32
C CYS A 43 -10.64 -22.64 4.40
N SER A 44 -10.15 -22.11 3.28
CA SER A 44 -9.25 -22.80 2.37
C SER A 44 -7.83 -22.48 2.78
N VAL A 45 -7.02 -23.52 2.92
CA VAL A 45 -5.58 -23.38 3.11
C VAL A 45 -4.98 -22.99 1.77
N GLN A 46 -4.42 -21.79 1.69
CA GLN A 46 -3.65 -21.33 0.53
C GLN A 46 -2.28 -22.00 0.49
N TRP A 47 -1.78 -22.23 -0.72
CA TRP A 47 -0.47 -22.82 -0.94
C TRP A 47 0.53 -21.73 -1.30
N GLY A 48 1.66 -21.73 -0.61
CA GLY A 48 2.72 -20.75 -0.81
C GLY A 48 4.09 -21.40 -0.97
N THR A 49 5.00 -20.70 -1.62
CA THR A 49 6.35 -21.19 -1.88
C THR A 49 7.39 -20.12 -1.70
N TYR A 50 8.51 -20.49 -1.08
CA TYR A 50 9.80 -19.83 -1.25
C TYR A 50 10.64 -20.64 -2.25
N VAL A 51 11.14 -19.98 -3.28
CA VAL A 51 12.12 -20.54 -4.21
C VAL A 51 13.26 -19.55 -4.32
N THR A 52 14.50 -20.01 -4.20
CA THR A 52 15.68 -19.16 -4.32
C THR A 52 15.62 -18.36 -5.63
N ASN A 53 15.76 -17.03 -5.51
CA ASN A 53 15.67 -16.08 -6.61
C ASN A 53 14.32 -16.05 -7.35
N GLY A 54 13.25 -16.61 -6.78
CA GLY A 54 11.93 -16.76 -7.40
C GLY A 54 11.42 -15.48 -8.08
N PRO A 55 11.18 -14.39 -7.33
CA PRO A 55 10.63 -13.17 -7.91
C PRO A 55 11.68 -12.27 -8.60
N LEU A 56 12.97 -12.59 -8.50
CA LEU A 56 14.05 -11.84 -9.15
C LEU A 56 14.07 -12.03 -10.68
N ASP A 57 13.52 -13.15 -11.15
CA ASP A 57 13.27 -13.39 -12.57
C ASP A 57 11.86 -12.88 -12.94
N PRO A 58 11.72 -11.87 -13.82
CA PRO A 58 10.41 -11.38 -14.25
C PRO A 58 9.54 -12.43 -14.94
N ALA A 59 10.13 -13.49 -15.50
CA ALA A 59 9.39 -14.58 -16.12
C ALA A 59 8.90 -15.63 -15.10
N MET A 60 9.38 -15.56 -13.85
CA MET A 60 9.05 -16.48 -12.75
C MET A 60 9.37 -17.94 -13.10
N VAL A 61 10.43 -18.21 -13.88
CA VAL A 61 10.68 -19.54 -14.48
C VAL A 61 10.84 -20.63 -13.42
N SER A 62 11.56 -20.34 -12.33
CA SER A 62 11.79 -21.31 -11.26
C SER A 62 10.48 -21.69 -10.54
N LEU A 63 9.59 -20.73 -10.32
CA LEU A 63 8.26 -20.95 -9.76
C LEU A 63 7.36 -21.72 -10.73
N ARG A 64 7.36 -21.36 -12.03
CA ARG A 64 6.61 -22.12 -13.06
C ARG A 64 7.06 -23.57 -13.16
N THR A 65 8.37 -23.79 -13.04
CA THR A 65 8.97 -25.13 -13.07
C THR A 65 8.51 -25.94 -11.85
N LEU A 66 8.56 -25.33 -10.67
CA LEU A 66 8.04 -25.96 -9.45
C LEU A 66 6.55 -26.29 -9.60
N ASP A 67 5.72 -25.30 -9.93
CA ASP A 67 4.27 -25.45 -10.06
C ASP A 67 3.89 -26.55 -11.06
N THR A 68 4.63 -26.66 -12.17
CA THR A 68 4.45 -27.74 -13.15
C THR A 68 4.82 -29.10 -12.57
N SER A 69 5.93 -29.19 -11.84
CA SER A 69 6.41 -30.46 -11.28
C SER A 69 5.48 -31.04 -10.21
N ILE A 70 4.77 -30.17 -9.47
CA ILE A 70 3.82 -30.55 -8.42
C ILE A 70 2.35 -30.47 -8.87
N ASN A 71 2.11 -30.03 -10.12
CA ASN A 71 0.79 -29.78 -10.69
C ASN A 71 -0.10 -28.92 -9.76
N ARG A 72 0.44 -27.81 -9.25
CA ARG A 72 -0.24 -26.90 -8.32
C ARG A 72 0.30 -25.48 -8.46
N HIS A 73 -0.59 -24.49 -8.52
CA HIS A 73 -0.19 -23.09 -8.56
C HIS A 73 0.21 -22.55 -7.18
N SER A 74 1.30 -21.79 -7.13
CA SER A 74 1.75 -21.09 -5.93
C SER A 74 0.98 -19.78 -5.72
N SER A 75 -0.10 -19.86 -4.94
CA SER A 75 -0.98 -18.72 -4.63
C SER A 75 -0.33 -17.65 -3.72
N ILE A 76 0.75 -18.00 -3.02
CA ILE A 76 1.59 -17.09 -2.24
C ILE A 76 3.04 -17.26 -2.69
N VAL A 77 3.73 -16.17 -3.01
CA VAL A 77 5.17 -16.19 -3.33
C VAL A 77 5.94 -15.48 -2.24
N HIS A 78 6.86 -16.21 -1.60
CA HIS A 78 7.66 -15.75 -0.47
C HIS A 78 9.08 -15.40 -0.91
N TRP A 79 9.62 -14.29 -0.39
CA TRP A 79 11.05 -13.96 -0.44
C TRP A 79 11.47 -13.07 0.74
N TYR A 80 12.77 -12.80 0.81
CA TYR A 80 13.40 -12.02 1.87
C TYR A 80 14.01 -10.74 1.31
N THR A 81 14.00 -9.66 2.10
CA THR A 81 14.71 -8.42 1.77
C THR A 81 15.26 -7.77 3.03
N GLN A 82 16.56 -7.47 3.01
CA GLN A 82 17.23 -6.77 4.11
C GLN A 82 17.03 -5.25 4.04
N TRP A 83 17.00 -4.59 5.20
CA TRP A 83 16.93 -3.14 5.30
C TRP A 83 18.22 -2.47 4.84
N GLY A 84 18.09 -1.30 4.21
CA GLY A 84 19.22 -0.40 3.92
C GLY A 84 20.25 -0.90 2.91
N ALA A 85 20.16 -2.14 2.42
CA ALA A 85 20.93 -2.61 1.26
C ALA A 85 20.46 -1.91 -0.02
N SER A 86 21.28 -1.92 -1.08
CA SER A 86 20.87 -1.35 -2.38
C SER A 86 19.64 -2.07 -2.97
N TRP A 87 19.48 -3.36 -2.66
CA TRP A 87 18.30 -4.17 -2.97
C TRP A 87 17.19 -4.09 -1.91
N GLY A 88 17.42 -3.32 -0.85
CA GLY A 88 16.53 -3.14 0.30
C GLY A 88 15.65 -1.90 0.24
N THR A 89 15.47 -1.31 -0.94
CA THR A 89 14.68 -0.09 -1.12
C THR A 89 13.37 -0.40 -1.81
N TRP A 90 12.33 0.40 -1.56
CA TRP A 90 11.06 0.29 -2.29
C TRP A 90 11.27 0.34 -3.81
N ALA A 91 12.14 1.24 -4.29
CA ALA A 91 12.47 1.38 -5.71
C ALA A 91 13.05 0.10 -6.34
N TYR A 92 13.79 -0.70 -5.57
CA TYR A 92 14.31 -1.98 -6.04
C TYR A 92 13.27 -3.10 -5.95
N VAL A 93 12.48 -3.10 -4.88
CA VAL A 93 11.60 -4.23 -4.53
C VAL A 93 10.25 -4.15 -5.24
N HIS A 94 9.76 -2.96 -5.57
CA HIS A 94 8.44 -2.81 -6.19
C HIS A 94 8.22 -3.63 -7.48
N PRO A 95 9.20 -3.79 -8.40
CA PRO A 95 9.02 -4.60 -9.60
C PRO A 95 8.85 -6.09 -9.26
N LEU A 96 9.34 -6.54 -8.10
CA LEU A 96 9.18 -7.93 -7.65
C LEU A 96 7.72 -8.21 -7.25
N PHE A 97 7.04 -7.23 -6.62
CA PHE A 97 5.61 -7.31 -6.37
C PHE A 97 4.82 -7.42 -7.69
N ASP A 98 5.20 -6.65 -8.71
CA ASP A 98 4.58 -6.70 -10.04
C ASP A 98 4.79 -8.06 -10.72
N ASN A 99 5.99 -8.64 -10.64
CA ASN A 99 6.28 -9.97 -11.17
C ASN A 99 5.36 -11.04 -10.54
N ILE A 100 5.20 -10.99 -9.21
CA ILE A 100 4.33 -11.91 -8.45
C ILE A 100 2.85 -11.69 -8.80
N ARG A 101 2.42 -10.44 -8.95
CA ARG A 101 1.04 -10.14 -9.32
C ARG A 101 0.69 -10.60 -10.73
N ASN A 102 1.65 -10.56 -11.65
CA ASN A 102 1.50 -11.03 -13.01
C ASN A 102 1.79 -12.54 -13.15
N TYR A 103 2.19 -13.21 -12.07
CA TYR A 103 2.42 -14.65 -12.02
C TYR A 103 1.12 -15.44 -12.00
N ASN A 104 0.44 -15.55 -13.13
CA ASN A 104 -0.82 -16.26 -13.28
C ASN A 104 -0.68 -17.69 -13.86
N SER A 105 -1.75 -18.46 -13.72
CA SER A 105 -1.95 -19.78 -14.35
C SER A 105 -3.38 -19.92 -14.89
N VAL A 106 -3.70 -21.04 -15.56
CA VAL A 106 -5.04 -21.23 -16.16
C VAL A 106 -6.09 -21.29 -15.05
N ASN A 107 -7.04 -20.35 -15.08
CA ASN A 107 -8.11 -20.15 -14.08
C ASN A 107 -7.69 -19.57 -12.73
N GLU A 108 -6.43 -19.18 -12.55
CA GLU A 108 -5.98 -18.52 -11.33
C GLU A 108 -5.49 -17.10 -11.62
N VAL A 109 -5.93 -16.16 -10.77
CA VAL A 109 -5.34 -14.82 -10.71
C VAL A 109 -3.91 -14.93 -10.17
N GLY A 110 -3.07 -13.93 -10.43
CA GLY A 110 -1.69 -13.97 -9.95
C GLY A 110 -1.56 -14.10 -8.43
N ALA A 111 -0.35 -14.38 -7.98
CA ALA A 111 -0.09 -14.72 -6.59
C ALA A 111 -0.11 -13.51 -5.64
N THR A 112 -0.26 -13.79 -4.34
CA THR A 112 -0.09 -12.81 -3.26
C THR A 112 1.38 -12.79 -2.82
N PRO A 113 2.04 -11.62 -2.79
CA PRO A 113 3.39 -11.52 -2.28
C PRO A 113 3.44 -11.67 -0.75
N LEU A 114 4.37 -12.50 -0.25
CA LEU A 114 4.81 -12.56 1.14
C LEU A 114 6.25 -12.09 1.20
N LEU A 115 6.49 -10.94 1.83
CA LEU A 115 7.84 -10.41 2.03
C LEU A 115 8.25 -10.59 3.50
N THR A 116 9.30 -11.37 3.75
CA THR A 116 10.02 -11.28 5.02
C THR A 116 10.97 -10.11 4.95
N TRP A 117 10.73 -9.11 5.81
CA TRP A 117 11.41 -7.82 5.79
C TRP A 117 12.35 -7.71 6.98
N GLU A 118 13.64 -7.75 6.69
CA GLU A 118 14.63 -8.11 7.69
C GLU A 118 15.49 -6.90 8.08
N ALA A 119 15.42 -6.47 9.34
CA ALA A 119 16.22 -5.37 9.86
C ALA A 119 17.62 -5.85 10.30
N TRP A 120 18.39 -6.42 9.39
CA TRP A 120 19.82 -6.72 9.56
C TRP A 120 20.56 -6.47 8.25
N GLY A 121 21.89 -6.39 8.28
CA GLY A 121 22.68 -5.93 7.14
C GLY A 121 24.11 -6.43 7.15
N ALA A 122 24.84 -6.08 6.09
CA ALA A 122 26.25 -6.45 5.95
C ALA A 122 27.13 -5.74 7.01
N PRO A 123 28.17 -6.41 7.55
CA PRO A 123 28.49 -7.83 7.35
C PRO A 123 27.47 -8.73 8.08
N PHE A 124 27.03 -9.78 7.38
CA PHE A 124 25.99 -10.71 7.80
C PHE A 124 26.49 -11.68 8.88
N THR A 125 26.67 -11.17 10.09
CA THR A 125 27.23 -11.90 11.24
C THR A 125 26.38 -11.68 12.49
N VAL A 126 26.36 -12.66 13.40
CA VAL A 126 25.60 -12.60 14.65
C VAL A 126 25.98 -11.37 15.51
N GLY A 127 27.24 -10.93 15.45
CA GLY A 127 27.72 -9.75 16.18
C GLY A 127 27.33 -8.41 15.54
N ASN A 128 26.83 -8.41 14.30
CA ASN A 128 26.47 -7.19 13.59
C ASN A 128 24.99 -6.84 13.80
N ASN A 129 24.74 -5.88 14.67
CA ASN A 129 23.41 -5.31 14.88
C ASN A 129 23.29 -3.94 14.21
N MET A 130 23.12 -3.94 12.89
CA MET A 130 23.01 -2.71 12.09
C MET A 130 21.73 -1.92 12.40
N PHE A 131 20.66 -2.60 12.83
CA PHE A 131 19.37 -1.99 13.16
C PHE A 131 18.90 -2.42 14.57
N PRO A 132 19.47 -1.83 15.64
CA PRO A 132 19.08 -2.20 17.00
C PRO A 132 17.60 -1.92 17.27
N LEU A 133 16.87 -2.88 17.86
CA LEU A 133 15.44 -2.74 18.16
C LEU A 133 15.11 -1.47 18.96
N LYS A 134 15.98 -1.04 19.89
CA LYS A 134 15.80 0.20 20.65
C LYS A 134 15.78 1.45 19.77
N ASN A 135 16.54 1.44 18.66
CA ASN A 135 16.59 2.54 17.71
C ASN A 135 15.39 2.49 16.77
N ILE A 136 14.93 1.29 16.38
CA ILE A 136 13.66 1.11 15.65
C ILE A 136 12.50 1.66 16.48
N ALA A 137 12.39 1.25 17.74
CA ALA A 137 11.34 1.73 18.64
C ALA A 137 11.43 3.23 18.98
N ALA A 138 12.62 3.83 18.89
CA ALA A 138 12.83 5.26 19.08
C ALA A 138 12.53 6.10 17.82
N GLY A 139 12.13 5.45 16.71
CA GLY A 139 11.76 6.12 15.46
C GLY A 139 12.93 6.49 14.55
N ASN A 140 14.15 6.00 14.84
CA ASN A 140 15.34 6.34 14.05
C ASN A 140 15.27 5.91 12.59
N TYR A 141 14.36 4.99 12.25
CA TYR A 141 14.19 4.44 10.90
C TYR A 141 12.81 4.75 10.30
N ASP A 142 12.02 5.63 10.93
CA ASP A 142 10.66 5.94 10.49
C ASP A 142 10.62 6.47 9.05
N ALA A 143 11.56 7.34 8.66
CA ALA A 143 11.63 7.82 7.28
C ALA A 143 11.80 6.69 6.25
N TYR A 144 12.54 5.63 6.60
CA TYR A 144 12.66 4.44 5.75
C TYR A 144 11.36 3.64 5.75
N ILE A 145 10.76 3.40 6.92
CA ILE A 145 9.49 2.66 7.04
C ILE A 145 8.35 3.37 6.32
N ASP A 146 8.23 4.69 6.47
CA ASP A 146 7.24 5.52 5.81
C ASP A 146 7.40 5.49 4.29
N SER A 147 8.63 5.44 3.78
CA SER A 147 8.87 5.30 2.33
C SER A 147 8.29 4.00 1.77
N TRP A 148 8.36 2.91 2.54
CA TRP A 148 7.72 1.64 2.19
C TRP A 148 6.20 1.70 2.37
N ALA A 149 5.70 2.33 3.44
CA ALA A 149 4.26 2.48 3.66
C ALA A 149 3.58 3.26 2.51
N VAL A 150 4.19 4.37 2.07
CA VAL A 150 3.74 5.15 0.91
C VAL A 150 3.81 4.33 -0.38
N GLY A 151 4.89 3.56 -0.55
CA GLY A 151 5.06 2.65 -1.68
C GLY A 151 3.96 1.59 -1.75
N LEU A 152 3.73 0.86 -0.65
CA LEU A 152 2.70 -0.17 -0.52
C LEU A 152 1.29 0.41 -0.71
N GLN A 153 1.03 1.61 -0.18
CA GLN A 153 -0.23 2.31 -0.45
C GLN A 153 -0.42 2.59 -1.95
N SER A 154 0.64 3.03 -2.64
CA SER A 154 0.61 3.33 -4.07
C SER A 154 0.47 2.07 -4.93
N TYR A 155 1.03 0.94 -4.48
CA TYR A 155 0.88 -0.37 -5.14
C TYR A 155 -0.57 -0.84 -5.16
N GLY A 156 -1.30 -0.67 -4.05
CA GLY A 156 -2.76 -0.82 -4.02
C GLY A 156 -3.32 -2.25 -4.04
N ASP A 157 -2.46 -3.26 -4.16
CA ASP A 157 -2.82 -4.69 -4.08
C ASP A 157 -2.41 -5.30 -2.71
N PRO A 158 -3.02 -6.43 -2.29
CA PRO A 158 -2.66 -7.08 -1.03
C PRO A 158 -1.21 -7.56 -0.98
N VAL A 159 -0.54 -7.31 0.14
CA VAL A 159 0.81 -7.80 0.45
C VAL A 159 0.80 -8.39 1.86
N MET A 160 1.41 -9.56 2.03
CA MET A 160 1.72 -10.13 3.34
C MET A 160 3.13 -9.70 3.72
N LEU A 161 3.28 -9.09 4.89
CA LEU A 161 4.57 -8.61 5.39
C LEU A 161 4.89 -9.32 6.70
N ASP A 162 6.03 -10.01 6.72
CA ASP A 162 6.58 -10.69 7.89
C ASP A 162 7.79 -9.90 8.38
N VAL A 163 7.58 -9.09 9.42
CA VAL A 163 8.54 -8.08 9.88
C VAL A 163 9.26 -8.61 11.10
N LEU A 164 10.60 -8.59 11.05
CA LEU A 164 11.45 -9.05 12.16
C LEU A 164 11.10 -10.50 12.57
N HIS A 165 11.14 -11.43 11.61
CA HIS A 165 10.83 -12.84 11.88
C HIS A 165 11.81 -13.52 12.87
N GLU A 166 11.37 -14.60 13.50
CA GLU A 166 12.17 -15.49 14.38
C GLU A 166 12.78 -14.81 15.63
N MET A 167 12.06 -13.87 16.25
CA MET A 167 12.55 -13.12 17.41
C MET A 167 12.77 -13.94 18.69
N ASP A 168 12.26 -15.18 18.76
CA ASP A 168 12.31 -16.07 19.91
C ASP A 168 13.42 -17.15 19.83
N GLY A 169 14.34 -17.02 18.85
CA GLY A 169 15.44 -17.96 18.60
C GLY A 169 16.48 -18.11 19.70
#